data_AF-A0A7V8BIJ1-F1
#
_entry.id   AF-A0A7V8BIJ1-F1
#
_cell.length_a   1.000
_cell.length_b   1.000
_cell.length_c   1.000
_cell.angle_alpha   90.00
_cell.angle_beta   90.00
_cell.angle_gamma   90.00
#
_symmetry.space_group_name_H-M   'P 1'
#
loop_
_entity.id
_entity.type
_entity.pdbx_description
1 polymer ?
#
loop_
_entity_poly.entity_id
_entity_poly.type
_entity_poly.pdbx_seq_one_letter_code
_entity_poly.pdbx_strand_id
1 'polypeptide(L)'
;MPAREPKIYCPKCAYRPRAEDRWSCIPSCGTVWHTFWTGGVCPGCGYRWEKTQCPSCGELSPHRAWYHDPEDAPPEELRQSKESTV
;
A
#
# COMPACT_ATOMS: atom_id res chain seq x y z
N MET A 1 -6.26 -23.01 4.31
CA MET A 1 -5.14 -22.09 4.60
C MET A 1 -5.54 -20.72 4.10
N PRO A 2 -5.99 -19.77 4.96
CA PRO A 2 -6.33 -18.45 4.46
C PRO A 2 -5.03 -17.76 4.05
N ALA A 3 -4.82 -17.63 2.74
CA ALA A 3 -3.76 -16.83 2.16
C ALA A 3 -3.92 -15.42 2.74
N ARG A 4 -2.95 -14.97 3.54
CA ARG A 4 -2.97 -13.63 4.11
C ARG A 4 -2.73 -12.66 2.95
N GLU A 5 -3.80 -12.10 2.42
CA GLU A 5 -3.71 -11.12 1.33
C GLU A 5 -2.92 -9.90 1.81
N PRO A 6 -1.91 -9.43 1.06
CA PRO A 6 -1.16 -8.24 1.40
C PRO A 6 -2.11 -7.05 1.52
N LYS A 7 -2.06 -6.36 2.65
CA LYS A 7 -3.02 -5.30 2.95
C LYS A 7 -2.49 -4.01 2.34
N ILE A 8 -3.20 -3.50 1.34
CA ILE A 8 -2.91 -2.20 0.77
C ILE A 8 -3.66 -1.15 1.59
N TYR A 9 -2.95 -0.24 2.25
CA TYR A 9 -3.57 0.89 2.94
C TYR A 9 -2.63 2.10 3.02
N CYS A 10 -3.21 3.28 3.17
CA CYS A 10 -2.45 4.51 3.32
C CYS A 10 -1.70 4.50 4.66
N PRO A 11 -0.37 4.73 4.69
CA PRO A 11 0.42 4.70 5.93
C PRO A 11 0.10 5.87 6.89
N LYS A 12 -0.70 6.85 6.47
CA LYS A 12 -1.04 8.04 7.27
C LYS A 12 -2.40 7.93 7.96
N CYS A 13 -3.41 7.47 7.23
CA CYS A 13 -4.79 7.42 7.72
C CYS A 13 -5.37 6.00 7.74
N ALA A 14 -4.57 4.98 7.41
CA ALA A 14 -5.00 3.59 7.25
C ALA A 14 -6.14 3.39 6.23
N TYR A 15 -6.35 4.36 5.33
CA TYR A 15 -7.36 4.26 4.28
C TYR A 15 -7.03 3.14 3.32
N ARG A 16 -7.99 2.23 3.10
CA ARG A 16 -7.85 1.14 2.13
C ARG A 16 -8.41 1.57 0.77
N PRO A 17 -7.57 1.65 -0.28
CA PRO A 17 -8.06 1.92 -1.62
C PRO A 17 -8.98 0.78 -2.06
N ARG A 18 -10.16 1.14 -2.56
CA ARG A 18 -11.17 0.24 -3.12
C ARG A 18 -11.00 0.17 -4.63
N ALA A 19 -11.50 -0.90 -5.25
CA ALA A 19 -11.47 -1.06 -6.70
C ALA A 19 -12.22 0.04 -7.48
N GLU A 20 -13.02 0.86 -6.80
CA GLU A 20 -13.69 2.04 -7.35
C GLU A 20 -12.82 3.30 -7.35
N ASP A 21 -11.71 3.32 -6.61
CA ASP A 21 -10.78 4.45 -6.61
C ASP A 21 -10.12 4.60 -7.98
N ARG A 22 -9.90 5.85 -8.36
CA ARG A 22 -9.41 6.22 -9.69
C ARG A 22 -8.36 7.31 -9.53
N TRP A 23 -7.18 7.08 -10.06
CA TRP A 23 -6.11 8.08 -10.17
C TRP A 23 -5.95 8.48 -11.62
N SER A 24 -5.64 9.75 -11.84
CA SER A 24 -5.40 10.31 -13.16
C SER A 24 -3.90 10.51 -13.41
N CYS A 25 -3.44 10.24 -14.64
CA CYS A 25 -2.03 10.33 -15.01
C CYS A 25 -1.71 11.78 -15.35
N ILE A 26 -1.71 12.68 -14.38
CA ILE A 26 -1.48 14.11 -14.62
C ILE A 26 -0.11 14.49 -14.05
N PRO A 27 0.79 15.11 -14.82
CA PRO A 27 0.55 15.77 -16.12
C PRO A 27 0.85 14.91 -17.38
N SER A 28 1.13 13.61 -17.25
CA SER A 28 1.64 12.80 -18.37
C SER A 28 0.65 12.53 -19.52
N CYS A 29 -0.47 11.84 -19.27
CA CYS A 29 -1.40 11.42 -20.34
C CYS A 29 -2.88 11.55 -20.00
N GLY A 30 -3.24 11.85 -18.74
CA GLY A 30 -4.63 12.01 -18.31
C GLY A 30 -5.43 10.71 -18.22
N THR A 31 -4.83 9.54 -18.48
CA THR A 31 -5.50 8.25 -18.29
C THR A 31 -5.97 8.11 -16.85
N VAL A 32 -7.17 7.57 -16.65
CA VAL A 32 -7.75 7.35 -15.31
C VAL A 32 -7.78 5.85 -15.03
N TRP A 33 -7.02 5.40 -14.03
CA TRP A 33 -6.92 3.99 -13.67
C TRP A 33 -6.64 3.80 -12.19
N HIS A 34 -6.79 2.57 -11.72
CA HIS A 34 -6.41 2.21 -10.37
C HIS A 34 -4.90 1.91 -10.33
N THR A 35 -4.11 2.74 -9.65
CA THR A 35 -2.64 2.60 -9.62
C THR A 35 -2.21 1.22 -9.15
N PHE A 36 -2.90 0.65 -8.16
CA PHE A 36 -2.56 -0.67 -7.63
C PHE A 36 -2.83 -1.84 -8.59
N TRP A 37 -3.67 -1.67 -9.61
CA TRP A 37 -3.92 -2.75 -10.59
C TRP A 37 -2.68 -3.08 -11.43
N THR A 38 -1.87 -2.06 -11.71
CA THR A 38 -0.68 -2.15 -12.57
C THR A 38 0.60 -1.89 -11.79
N GLY A 39 0.55 -1.91 -10.45
CA GLY A 39 1.73 -1.64 -9.60
C GLY A 39 2.27 -0.22 -9.73
N GLY A 40 1.41 0.75 -10.04
CA GLY A 40 1.77 2.15 -10.24
C GLY A 40 2.14 2.49 -11.69
N VAL A 41 2.02 1.56 -12.64
CA VAL A 41 2.38 1.81 -14.06
C VAL A 41 1.15 2.28 -14.85
N CYS A 42 1.24 3.43 -15.51
CA CYS A 42 0.14 3.93 -16.32
C CYS A 42 -0.03 3.05 -17.58
N PRO A 43 -1.22 2.49 -17.84
CA PRO A 43 -1.45 1.68 -19.05
C PRO A 43 -1.45 2.50 -20.34
N GLY A 44 -1.68 3.83 -20.26
CA GLY A 44 -1.67 4.72 -21.42
C GLY A 44 -0.27 5.09 -21.92
N CYS A 45 0.62 5.51 -21.02
CA CYS A 45 1.96 6.01 -21.37
C CYS A 45 3.12 5.15 -20.84
N GLY A 46 2.86 4.13 -20.02
CA GLY A 46 3.89 3.32 -19.36
C GLY A 46 4.61 4.02 -18.20
N TYR A 47 4.20 5.23 -17.81
CA TYR A 47 4.85 5.97 -16.73
C TYR A 47 4.65 5.29 -15.38
N ARG A 48 5.75 5.03 -14.65
CA ARG A 48 5.73 4.40 -13.33
C ARG A 48 5.64 5.45 -12.22
N TRP A 49 4.51 5.49 -11.55
CA TRP A 49 4.26 6.34 -10.39
C TRP A 49 4.92 5.76 -9.14
N GLU A 50 5.89 6.48 -8.61
CA GLU A 50 6.57 6.13 -7.34
C GLU A 50 5.82 6.64 -6.11
N LYS A 51 4.90 7.59 -6.30
CA LYS A 51 4.07 8.21 -5.26
C LYS A 51 2.61 8.19 -5.69
N THR A 52 1.73 8.01 -4.73
CA THR A 52 0.28 7.95 -4.91
C THR A 52 -0.39 8.85 -3.88
N GLN A 53 -1.30 9.69 -4.36
CA GLN A 53 -2.08 10.57 -3.50
C GLN A 53 -3.21 9.78 -2.83
N CYS A 54 -3.39 9.95 -1.53
CA CYS A 54 -4.54 9.36 -0.84
C CYS A 54 -5.81 10.17 -1.13
N PRO A 55 -6.90 9.54 -1.63
CA PRO A 55 -8.17 10.25 -1.85
C PRO A 55 -8.87 10.65 -0.54
N SER A 56 -8.54 9.99 0.58
CA SER A 56 -9.17 10.27 1.87
C SER A 56 -8.49 11.39 2.65
N CYS A 57 -7.15 11.44 2.69
CA CYS A 57 -6.41 12.48 3.43
C CYS A 57 -5.70 13.50 2.54
N GLY A 58 -5.64 13.28 1.23
CA GLY A 58 -4.95 14.16 0.27
C GLY A 58 -3.42 14.05 0.28
N GLU A 59 -2.83 13.27 1.21
CA GLU A 59 -1.38 13.16 1.35
C GLU A 59 -0.76 12.34 0.21
N LEU A 60 0.37 12.81 -0.31
CA LEU A 60 1.19 12.08 -1.26
C LEU A 60 2.09 11.09 -0.51
N SER A 61 1.78 9.80 -0.61
CA SER A 61 2.57 8.74 0.01
C SER A 61 3.29 7.90 -1.07
N PRO A 62 4.53 7.46 -0.83
CA PRO A 62 5.25 6.62 -1.79
C PRO A 62 4.51 5.31 -2.01
N HIS A 63 4.29 4.90 -3.25
CA HIS A 63 3.47 3.74 -3.63
C HIS A 63 3.93 2.45 -2.92
N ARG A 64 5.25 2.28 -2.73
CA ARG A 64 5.82 1.15 -1.97
C ARG A 64 5.33 1.08 -0.51
N ALA A 65 5.08 2.23 0.12
CA ALA A 65 4.66 2.30 1.52
C ALA A 65 3.17 2.02 1.72
N TRP A 66 2.42 1.81 0.64
CA TRP A 66 1.04 1.35 0.73
C TRP A 66 0.95 -0.16 0.87
N TYR A 67 1.98 -0.90 0.45
CA TYR A 67 2.05 -2.34 0.58
C TYR A 67 2.50 -2.68 2.00
N HIS A 68 1.59 -3.24 2.78
CA HIS A 68 1.89 -3.76 4.11
C HIS A 68 1.74 -5.27 4.09
N ASP A 69 2.88 -5.94 4.12
CA ASP A 69 2.93 -7.38 4.27
C ASP A 69 2.57 -7.77 5.71
N PRO A 70 1.70 -8.76 5.91
CA PRO A 70 1.30 -9.22 7.25
C PRO A 70 2.42 -9.94 8.01
N GLU A 71 3.62 -10.07 7.42
CA GLU A 71 4.80 -10.69 8.02
C GLU A 71 5.71 -9.66 8.74
N ASP A 72 5.49 -8.35 8.52
CA ASP A 72 6.20 -7.27 9.23
C ASP A 72 5.50 -6.87 10.54
N ALA A 73 4.33 -7.46 10.84
CA ALA A 73 3.85 -7.48 12.21
C ALA A 73 4.86 -8.34 12.99
N PRO A 74 5.61 -7.78 13.96
CA PRO A 74 6.57 -8.57 14.70
C PRO A 74 5.82 -9.80 15.23
N PRO A 75 6.37 -11.03 15.03
CA PRO A 75 5.79 -12.17 15.69
C PRO A 75 5.69 -11.79 17.15
N GLU A 76 4.52 -12.01 17.74
CA GLU A 76 4.25 -11.88 19.17
C GLU A 76 5.08 -12.96 19.90
N GLU A 77 6.40 -12.90 19.78
CA GLU A 77 7.41 -13.82 20.29
C GLU A 77 8.42 -13.07 21.16
N LEU A 78 7.90 -12.14 21.97
CA LEU A 78 8.54 -11.68 23.20
C LEU A 78 7.71 -12.11 24.43
N ARG A 79 6.90 -13.18 24.30
CA ARG A 79 6.30 -13.89 25.45
C ARG A 79 7.10 -15.10 25.91
N GLN A 80 8.35 -15.25 25.47
CA GLN A 80 9.22 -16.39 25.81
C GLN A 80 10.69 -15.99 26.05
N SER A 81 10.95 -14.84 26.68
CA SER A 81 12.23 -14.60 27.35
C SER A 81 12.10 -14.90 28.84
N LYS A 82 12.10 -16.21 29.13
CA LYS A 82 12.79 -16.85 30.26
C LYS A 82 12.47 -16.38 31.68
N GLU A 83 11.42 -16.99 32.23
CA GLU A 83 11.49 -17.59 33.56
C GLU A 83 12.67 -18.59 33.59
N SER A 84 13.85 -18.16 34.06
CA SER A 84 14.97 -18.99 34.55
C SER A 84 16.23 -18.12 34.68
N THR A 85 16.38 -17.45 35.82
CA THR A 85 17.69 -17.33 36.44
C THR A 85 17.48 -17.72 37.90
N VAL A 86 18.16 -18.81 38.24
CA VAL A 86 18.33 -19.46 39.54
C VAL A 86 18.71 -18.47 40.64
#